data_AF-A0A846GXV8-F1
#
_entry.id   AF-A0A846GXV8-F1
#
_cell.length_a   1.000
_cell.length_b   1.000
_cell.length_c   1.000
_cell.angle_alpha   90.00
_cell.angle_beta   90.00
_cell.angle_gamma   90.00
#
_symmetry.space_group_name_H-M   'P 1'
#
loop_
_entity.id
_entity.type
_entity.pdbx_description
1 polymer ?
#
loop_
_entity_poly.entity_id
_entity_poly.type
_entity_poly.pdbx_seq_one_letter_code
_entity_poly.pdbx_strand_id
1 'polypeptide(L)'
;MVSPFFAIGNVVVGNNITARARAMAWYMEKSLHGFQTITDGCAFEIDNVIHKKSNRKLTAEALVEAYTPSKAESLRFGSLFKERDIEFGTIRQDDELTVIAKTKNGIITGKELENMTAKQVATHIRNTFPSVSVVNKFEFEIKSICTSATCHGSANYKFQIGDEKVTTKMRSYRDNECQAETMNGDELQSLTNEYLPSETFLDSLHETPYSVERAKTYLFRKILKPSEYKKNYLTSWKNSQAFPGCTVESARLLRECSLSQFTFQTHDQMKSWEREQKYLINKYGQSYETFFTNDDGTINYQLMIDSIDTAIRAGNRNFKSTIKKHKYYNAARDYEEHPEFQCLLMVRANLDIRYGRKLVTGKNDSSEE
;
A
#
# COMPACT_ATOMS: atom_id res chain seq x y z
N MET A 1 10.22 -23.80 -1.55
CA MET A 1 10.21 -24.89 -2.55
C MET A 1 10.77 -24.35 -3.84
N VAL A 2 11.67 -25.10 -4.48
CA VAL A 2 12.14 -24.83 -5.84
C VAL A 2 11.02 -25.21 -6.80
N SER A 3 10.94 -24.53 -7.95
CA SER A 3 9.91 -24.72 -8.98
C SER A 3 9.68 -26.22 -9.33
N PRO A 4 8.43 -26.66 -9.54
CA PRO A 4 8.11 -28.04 -9.93
C PRO A 4 8.69 -28.42 -11.30
N PHE A 5 9.19 -27.45 -12.06
CA PHE A 5 9.84 -27.66 -13.35
C PHE A 5 11.29 -28.17 -13.25
N PHE A 6 11.84 -28.35 -12.04
CA PHE A 6 13.17 -28.93 -11.84
C PHE A 6 13.07 -30.33 -11.22
N ALA A 7 13.68 -31.34 -11.87
CA ALA A 7 13.69 -32.73 -11.42
C ALA A 7 14.39 -32.93 -10.06
N ILE A 8 15.27 -32.00 -9.67
CA ILE A 8 15.94 -31.99 -8.36
C ILE A 8 15.87 -30.56 -7.81
N GLY A 9 15.23 -30.41 -6.64
CA GLY A 9 15.18 -29.15 -5.92
C GLY A 9 16.50 -28.84 -5.23
N ASN A 10 17.40 -28.10 -5.90
CA ASN A 10 18.63 -27.62 -5.27
C ASN A 10 18.38 -26.24 -4.59
N VAL A 11 18.37 -26.23 -3.26
CA VAL A 11 18.14 -25.02 -2.45
C VAL A 11 19.19 -23.93 -2.73
N VAL A 12 20.45 -24.31 -2.95
CA VAL A 12 21.54 -23.36 -3.26
C VAL A 12 21.29 -22.70 -4.61
N VAL A 13 20.91 -23.47 -5.63
CA VAL A 13 20.57 -22.94 -6.96
C VAL A 13 19.35 -22.02 -6.88
N GLY A 14 18.28 -22.45 -6.20
CA GLY A 14 17.06 -21.65 -6.03
C GLY A 14 17.32 -20.31 -5.31
N ASN A 15 18.15 -20.33 -4.27
CA ASN A 15 18.55 -19.12 -3.55
C ASN A 15 19.38 -18.18 -4.44
N ASN A 16 20.30 -18.70 -5.24
CA ASN A 16 21.10 -17.89 -6.16
C ASN A 16 20.26 -17.24 -7.27
N ILE A 17 19.31 -17.97 -7.86
CA ILE A 17 18.37 -17.42 -8.86
C ILE A 17 17.57 -16.28 -8.23
N THR A 18 17.03 -16.52 -7.03
CA THR A 18 16.24 -15.52 -6.29
C THR A 18 17.08 -14.29 -5.93
N ALA A 19 18.33 -14.49 -5.50
CA ALA A 19 19.25 -13.40 -5.18
C ALA A 19 19.56 -12.55 -6.43
N ARG A 20 19.74 -13.17 -7.60
CA ARG A 20 19.92 -12.46 -8.88
C ARG A 20 18.70 -11.62 -9.25
N ALA A 21 17.49 -12.17 -9.11
CA ALA A 21 16.26 -11.44 -9.38
C ALA A 21 16.10 -10.23 -8.44
N ARG A 22 16.37 -10.39 -7.14
CA ARG A 22 16.34 -9.28 -6.17
C ARG A 22 17.39 -8.21 -6.47
N ALA A 23 18.60 -8.62 -6.85
CA ALA A 23 19.64 -7.68 -7.25
C ALA A 23 19.21 -6.88 -8.49
N MET A 24 18.65 -7.55 -9.51
CA MET A 24 18.09 -6.90 -10.69
C MET A 24 16.98 -5.90 -10.33
N ALA A 25 16.03 -6.30 -9.47
CA ALA A 25 14.96 -5.42 -9.02
C ALA A 25 15.50 -4.15 -8.33
N TRP A 26 16.57 -4.28 -7.54
CA TRP A 26 17.25 -3.14 -6.93
C TRP A 26 17.89 -2.21 -7.98
N TYR A 27 18.62 -2.76 -8.97
CA TYR A 27 19.21 -1.93 -10.04
C TYR A 27 18.15 -1.24 -10.91
N MET A 28 17.05 -1.92 -11.19
CA MET A 28 15.90 -1.35 -11.90
C MET A 28 15.30 -0.19 -11.11
N GLU A 29 14.92 -0.42 -9.85
CA GLU A 29 14.35 0.59 -8.96
C GLU A 29 15.27 1.81 -8.82
N LYS A 30 16.57 1.59 -8.56
CA LYS A 30 17.52 2.71 -8.41
C LYS A 30 17.83 3.46 -9.69
N SER A 31 17.85 2.83 -10.86
CA SER A 31 18.09 3.56 -12.11
C SER A 31 16.86 4.32 -12.61
N LEU A 32 15.67 3.78 -12.36
CA LEU A 32 14.41 4.37 -12.80
C LEU A 32 13.83 5.36 -11.79
N HIS A 33 14.48 5.56 -10.64
CA HIS A 33 13.88 6.29 -9.52
C HIS A 33 12.50 5.72 -9.14
N GLY A 34 12.42 4.39 -9.14
CA GLY A 34 11.16 3.67 -8.99
C GLY A 34 10.56 3.80 -7.60
N PHE A 35 9.24 3.75 -7.55
CA PHE A 35 8.43 3.69 -6.34
C PHE A 35 7.49 2.47 -6.39
N GLN A 36 6.89 2.12 -5.25
CA GLN A 36 6.06 0.92 -5.11
C GLN A 36 6.76 -0.36 -5.62
N THR A 37 8.04 -0.51 -5.29
CA THR A 37 8.84 -1.66 -5.73
C THR A 37 8.44 -2.91 -4.97
N ILE A 38 7.86 -3.87 -5.69
CA ILE A 38 7.37 -5.11 -5.12
C ILE A 38 7.95 -6.27 -5.92
N THR A 39 8.66 -7.15 -5.21
CA THR A 39 9.34 -8.35 -5.73
C THR A 39 10.33 -8.05 -6.86
N ASP A 40 9.82 -7.91 -8.07
CA ASP A 40 10.50 -7.88 -9.35
C ASP A 40 9.98 -6.76 -10.27
N GLY A 41 9.04 -5.93 -9.80
CA GLY A 41 8.47 -4.78 -10.51
C GLY A 41 8.55 -3.50 -9.69
N CYS A 42 8.50 -2.35 -10.36
CA CYS A 42 8.28 -1.03 -9.75
C CYS A 42 7.46 -0.14 -10.69
N ALA A 43 6.81 0.88 -10.14
CA ALA A 43 6.33 2.01 -10.92
C ALA A 43 7.42 3.07 -10.99
N PHE A 44 7.43 3.88 -12.05
CA PHE A 44 8.39 4.96 -12.20
C PHE A 44 7.83 6.06 -13.10
N GLU A 45 8.35 7.27 -12.94
CA GLU A 45 8.04 8.40 -13.81
C GLU A 45 9.02 8.44 -14.99
N ILE A 46 8.48 8.40 -16.21
CA ILE A 46 9.28 8.39 -17.44
C ILE A 46 10.21 9.60 -17.52
N ASP A 47 9.77 10.76 -17.01
CA ASP A 47 10.52 12.01 -17.09
C ASP A 47 11.48 12.28 -15.92
N ASN A 48 11.55 11.35 -14.97
CA ASN A 48 12.23 11.55 -13.70
C ASN A 48 13.12 10.35 -13.31
N VAL A 49 13.83 9.77 -14.28
CA VAL A 49 14.77 8.65 -14.03
C VAL A 49 16.17 9.16 -13.67
N ILE A 50 16.98 8.31 -13.03
CA ILE A 50 18.33 8.68 -12.59
C ILE A 50 19.34 8.54 -13.73
N HIS A 51 20.05 9.62 -14.02
CA HIS A 51 21.18 9.69 -14.94
C HIS A 51 22.48 9.96 -14.20
N LYS A 52 23.58 9.39 -14.72
CA LYS A 52 24.93 9.73 -14.27
C LYS A 52 25.27 11.17 -14.61
N LYS A 53 25.81 11.91 -13.62
CA LYS A 53 26.47 13.19 -13.87
C LYS A 53 27.90 12.93 -14.34
N SER A 54 28.15 13.16 -15.63
CA SER A 54 29.47 12.97 -16.26
C SER A 54 29.98 11.51 -16.11
N ASN A 55 31.31 11.30 -16.07
CA ASN A 55 31.93 9.98 -15.88
C ASN A 55 31.95 9.49 -14.42
N ARG A 56 31.11 10.04 -13.53
CA ARG A 56 31.09 9.62 -12.13
C ARG A 56 30.44 8.25 -11.98
N LYS A 57 31.00 7.43 -11.09
CA LYS A 57 30.42 6.15 -10.69
C LYS A 57 29.26 6.40 -9.74
N LEU A 58 28.12 5.75 -9.98
CA LEU A 58 27.02 5.73 -9.03
C LEU A 58 27.37 4.76 -7.90
N THR A 59 27.35 5.25 -6.67
CA THR A 59 27.51 4.43 -5.47
C THR A 59 26.15 4.17 -4.85
N ALA A 60 26.08 3.17 -3.97
CA ALA A 60 24.83 2.86 -3.27
C ALA A 60 24.39 4.04 -2.39
N GLU A 61 25.35 4.72 -1.76
CA GLU A 61 25.12 5.90 -0.92
C GLU A 61 24.50 7.04 -1.73
N ALA A 62 25.07 7.37 -2.89
CA ALA A 62 24.53 8.40 -3.77
C ALA A 62 23.09 8.06 -4.23
N LEU A 63 22.80 6.79 -4.51
CA LEU A 63 21.46 6.34 -4.89
C LEU A 63 20.46 6.34 -3.73
N VAL A 64 20.92 6.23 -2.48
CA VAL A 64 20.08 6.40 -1.29
C VAL A 64 19.78 7.89 -1.07
N GLU A 65 20.75 8.77 -1.29
CA GLU A 65 20.57 10.23 -1.25
C GLU A 65 19.57 10.73 -2.31
N ALA A 66 19.30 9.96 -3.36
CA ALA A 66 18.25 10.29 -4.34
C ALA A 66 16.87 10.49 -3.70
N TYR A 67 16.62 9.84 -2.56
CA TYR A 67 15.34 9.84 -1.85
C TYR A 67 15.31 10.80 -0.65
N THR A 68 16.38 11.59 -0.47
CA THR A 68 16.45 12.59 0.61
C THR A 68 16.19 14.00 0.06
N PRO A 69 15.67 14.93 0.88
CA PRO A 69 15.40 16.30 0.42
C PRO A 69 16.68 17.08 0.08
N SER A 70 17.81 16.68 0.65
CA SER A 70 19.12 17.21 0.30
C SER A 70 19.47 16.75 -1.11
N LYS A 71 19.43 17.66 -2.09
CA LYS A 71 19.77 17.36 -3.48
C LYS A 71 21.12 16.67 -3.54
N ALA A 72 21.13 15.40 -3.94
CA ALA A 72 22.36 14.69 -4.26
C ALA A 72 23.04 15.41 -5.43
N GLU A 73 24.07 16.22 -5.15
CA GLU A 73 24.82 16.96 -6.19
C GLU A 73 25.43 16.05 -7.27
N SER A 74 25.53 14.76 -6.96
CA SER A 74 26.08 13.69 -7.77
C SER A 74 25.09 13.09 -8.78
N LEU A 75 23.78 13.33 -8.62
CA LEU A 75 22.74 12.75 -9.46
C LEU A 75 22.11 13.78 -10.40
N ARG A 76 21.65 13.30 -11.56
CA ARG A 76 20.82 14.07 -12.48
C ARG A 76 19.52 13.30 -12.70
N PHE A 77 18.39 13.96 -12.49
CA PHE A 77 17.10 13.43 -12.90
C PHE A 77 16.74 13.96 -14.29
N GLY A 78 16.05 13.15 -15.07
CA GLY A 78 15.55 13.57 -16.37
C GLY A 78 14.91 12.44 -17.14
N SER A 79 14.43 12.74 -18.35
CA SER A 79 13.67 11.79 -19.14
C SER A 79 14.44 10.54 -19.52
N LEU A 80 13.74 9.41 -19.49
CA LEU A 80 14.19 8.12 -20.00
C LEU A 80 14.53 8.23 -21.49
N PHE A 81 13.82 9.09 -22.23
CA PHE A 81 14.06 9.39 -23.62
C PHE A 81 14.97 10.62 -23.72
N LYS A 82 16.26 10.40 -24.02
CA LYS A 82 17.28 11.46 -24.05
C LYS A 82 17.07 12.47 -25.19
N GLU A 83 16.36 12.07 -26.24
CA GLU A 83 16.00 12.92 -27.37
C GLU A 83 14.57 13.44 -27.13
N ARG A 84 14.36 14.75 -27.27
CA ARG A 84 13.03 15.40 -27.21
C ARG A 84 12.13 15.02 -28.40
N ASP A 85 12.39 13.89 -29.01
CA ASP A 85 11.70 13.39 -30.19
C ASP A 85 10.41 12.64 -29.81
N ILE A 86 10.11 12.54 -28.51
CA ILE A 86 8.91 11.92 -27.99
C ILE A 86 8.21 12.90 -27.05
N GLU A 87 6.94 13.17 -27.33
CA GLU A 87 6.03 13.88 -26.45
C GLU A 87 4.90 12.93 -26.03
N PHE A 88 4.73 12.74 -24.71
CA PHE A 88 3.64 11.92 -24.18
C PHE A 88 2.34 12.72 -24.11
N GLY A 89 1.23 12.05 -24.39
CA GLY A 89 -0.11 12.61 -24.24
C GLY A 89 -1.15 11.52 -24.13
N THR A 90 -2.42 11.90 -24.21
CA THR A 90 -3.55 10.97 -24.28
C THR A 90 -4.37 11.23 -25.53
N ILE A 91 -5.01 10.18 -26.05
CA ILE A 91 -6.02 10.27 -27.10
C ILE A 91 -7.21 9.41 -26.71
N ARG A 92 -8.42 9.85 -27.06
CA ARG A 92 -9.63 9.03 -26.94
C ARG A 92 -9.87 8.31 -28.26
N GLN A 93 -9.92 6.98 -28.22
CA GLN A 93 -10.20 6.12 -29.36
C GLN A 93 -11.27 5.11 -28.94
N ASP A 94 -12.37 5.02 -29.71
CA ASP A 94 -13.47 4.08 -29.43
C ASP A 94 -13.99 4.16 -27.97
N ASP A 95 -14.14 5.40 -27.47
CA ASP A 95 -14.51 5.75 -26.08
C ASP A 95 -13.51 5.36 -24.98
N GLU A 96 -12.34 4.82 -25.32
CA GLU A 96 -11.26 4.51 -24.38
C GLU A 96 -10.15 5.58 -24.40
N LEU A 97 -9.71 6.05 -23.23
CA LEU A 97 -8.59 6.98 -23.13
C LEU A 97 -7.27 6.21 -23.08
N THR A 98 -6.42 6.39 -24.09
CA THR A 98 -5.12 5.69 -24.18
C THR A 98 -3.95 6.66 -24.13
N VAL A 99 -2.84 6.25 -23.51
CA VAL A 99 -1.58 7.00 -23.54
C VAL A 99 -0.87 6.82 -24.88
N ILE A 100 -0.43 7.93 -25.46
CA ILE A 100 0.30 7.97 -26.73
C ILE A 100 1.67 8.63 -26.57
N ALA A 101 2.56 8.31 -27.50
CA ALA A 101 3.81 9.00 -27.73
C ALA A 101 3.80 9.59 -29.14
N LYS A 102 3.87 10.91 -29.26
CA LYS A 102 4.04 11.61 -30.54
C LYS A 102 5.52 11.65 -30.88
N THR A 103 5.87 11.18 -32.07
CA THR A 103 7.24 11.18 -32.59
C THR A 103 7.30 11.89 -33.92
N LYS A 104 8.52 12.17 -34.41
CA LYS A 104 8.74 12.67 -35.78
C LYS A 104 8.15 11.77 -36.87
N ASN A 105 8.01 10.47 -36.58
CA ASN A 105 7.54 9.46 -37.52
C ASN A 105 6.04 9.11 -37.34
N GLY A 106 5.33 9.81 -36.45
CA GLY A 106 3.91 9.57 -36.17
C GLY A 106 3.63 9.26 -34.71
N ILE A 107 2.42 8.75 -34.45
CA ILE A 107 1.91 8.44 -33.10
C ILE A 107 2.13 6.96 -32.80
N ILE A 108 2.70 6.66 -31.64
CA ILE A 108 2.89 5.31 -31.11
C ILE A 108 1.97 5.11 -29.90
N THR A 109 1.29 3.97 -29.83
CA THR A 109 0.31 3.65 -28.78
C THR A 109 0.33 2.17 -28.39
N GLY A 110 -0.36 1.82 -27.32
CA GLY A 110 -0.59 0.44 -26.88
C GLY A 110 0.69 -0.39 -26.77
N LYS A 111 0.66 -1.61 -27.31
CA LYS A 111 1.77 -2.56 -27.16
C LYS A 111 3.07 -2.10 -27.80
N GLU A 112 2.98 -1.30 -28.87
CA GLU A 112 4.17 -0.73 -29.51
C GLU A 112 4.88 0.25 -28.57
N LEU A 113 4.12 1.12 -27.91
CA LEU A 113 4.65 2.08 -26.93
C LEU A 113 5.25 1.37 -25.71
N GLU A 114 4.58 0.35 -25.19
CA GLU A 114 5.10 -0.50 -24.10
C GLU A 114 6.43 -1.15 -24.47
N ASN A 115 6.51 -1.75 -25.66
CA ASN A 115 7.72 -2.43 -26.14
C ASN A 115 8.87 -1.46 -26.37
N MET A 116 8.60 -0.28 -26.95
CA MET A 116 9.59 0.78 -27.11
C MET A 116 10.13 1.23 -25.74
N THR A 117 9.23 1.47 -24.78
CA THR A 117 9.59 1.89 -23.42
C THR A 117 10.41 0.81 -22.71
N ALA A 118 10.02 -0.46 -22.81
CA ALA A 118 10.77 -1.60 -22.25
C ALA A 118 12.21 -1.68 -22.78
N LYS A 119 12.40 -1.49 -24.10
CA LYS A 119 13.74 -1.45 -24.72
C LYS A 119 14.57 -0.29 -24.19
N GLN A 120 13.95 0.87 -24.00
CA GLN A 120 14.63 2.05 -23.48
C GLN A 120 14.99 1.89 -21.99
N VAL A 121 14.11 1.30 -21.18
CA VAL A 121 14.41 0.90 -19.80
C VAL A 121 15.63 -0.01 -19.75
N ALA A 122 15.65 -1.08 -20.56
CA ALA A 122 16.78 -2.01 -20.60
C ALA A 122 18.10 -1.30 -20.94
N THR A 123 18.07 -0.41 -21.94
CA THR A 123 19.22 0.38 -22.38
C THR A 123 19.69 1.34 -21.29
N HIS A 124 18.75 2.04 -20.65
CA HIS A 124 19.03 2.97 -19.56
C HIS A 124 19.69 2.28 -18.36
N ILE A 125 19.15 1.14 -17.93
CA ILE A 125 19.70 0.38 -16.79
C ILE A 125 21.13 -0.09 -17.10
N ARG A 126 21.38 -0.62 -18.30
CA ARG A 126 22.71 -1.07 -18.74
C ARG A 126 23.72 0.08 -18.76
N ASN A 127 23.32 1.25 -19.26
CA ASN A 127 24.16 2.45 -19.27
C ASN A 127 24.42 2.99 -17.85
N THR A 128 23.44 2.84 -16.96
CA THR A 128 23.52 3.23 -15.56
C THR A 128 24.44 2.28 -14.77
N PHE A 129 24.48 0.99 -15.11
CA PHE A 129 25.30 -0.01 -14.41
C PHE A 129 26.11 -0.92 -15.36
N PRO A 130 27.04 -0.36 -16.16
CA PRO A 130 27.70 -1.11 -17.24
C PRO A 130 28.63 -2.21 -16.74
N SER A 131 29.13 -2.09 -15.51
CA SER A 131 30.01 -3.09 -14.88
C SER A 131 29.25 -4.23 -14.19
N VAL A 132 27.91 -4.19 -14.16
CA VAL A 132 27.11 -5.16 -13.41
C VAL A 132 26.55 -6.20 -14.37
N SER A 133 27.02 -7.44 -14.30
CA SER A 133 26.60 -8.47 -15.26
C SER A 133 25.12 -8.88 -15.18
N VAL A 134 24.49 -8.74 -13.99
CA VAL A 134 23.10 -9.17 -13.78
C VAL A 134 22.10 -8.39 -14.65
N VAL A 135 22.39 -7.13 -14.97
CA VAL A 135 21.49 -6.28 -15.79
C VAL A 135 21.38 -6.71 -17.25
N ASN A 136 22.26 -7.63 -17.67
CA ASN A 136 22.24 -8.24 -19.00
C ASN A 136 21.58 -9.63 -19.02
N LYS A 137 20.99 -10.08 -17.90
CA LYS A 137 20.39 -11.42 -17.77
C LYS A 137 18.86 -11.41 -17.74
N PHE A 138 18.25 -10.22 -17.78
CA PHE A 138 16.81 -10.05 -17.67
C PHE A 138 16.27 -9.23 -18.84
N GLU A 139 15.04 -9.52 -19.19
CA GLU A 139 14.21 -8.73 -20.09
C GLU A 139 13.21 -7.94 -19.26
N PHE A 140 12.77 -6.80 -19.78
CA PHE A 140 11.82 -5.92 -19.10
C PHE A 140 10.51 -5.94 -19.85
N GLU A 141 9.43 -5.84 -19.08
CA GLU A 141 8.08 -5.71 -19.58
C GLU A 141 7.46 -4.47 -18.95
N ILE A 142 6.86 -3.61 -19.77
CA ILE A 142 5.99 -2.54 -19.30
C ILE A 142 4.58 -3.09 -19.26
N LYS A 143 3.98 -3.15 -18.06
CA LYS A 143 2.62 -3.67 -17.86
C LYS A 143 1.54 -2.70 -18.30
N SER A 144 1.79 -1.41 -18.09
CA SER A 144 0.91 -0.32 -18.46
C SER A 144 1.68 0.99 -18.38
N ILE A 145 1.22 1.99 -19.12
CA ILE A 145 1.67 3.38 -19.02
C ILE A 145 0.45 4.20 -18.62
N CYS A 146 0.59 4.96 -17.56
CA CYS A 146 -0.51 5.62 -16.86
C CYS A 146 -0.22 7.11 -16.72
N THR A 147 -1.25 7.93 -16.54
CA THR A 147 -1.08 9.39 -16.33
C THR A 147 -0.99 9.75 -14.86
N SER A 148 -1.51 8.91 -13.97
CA SER A 148 -1.52 9.16 -12.53
C SER A 148 -1.40 7.87 -11.72
N ALA A 149 -0.92 8.02 -10.48
CA ALA A 149 -0.81 6.97 -9.51
C ALA A 149 -1.22 7.50 -8.12
N THR A 150 -2.08 6.76 -7.44
CA THR A 150 -2.45 7.04 -6.04
C THR A 150 -1.85 5.94 -5.17
N CYS A 151 -1.11 6.31 -4.12
CA CYS A 151 -0.38 5.36 -3.28
C CYS A 151 -0.82 5.44 -1.82
N HIS A 152 -0.83 4.30 -1.14
CA HIS A 152 -1.03 4.21 0.31
C HIS A 152 -0.14 3.12 0.92
N GLY A 153 0.84 3.49 1.73
CA GLY A 153 1.83 2.54 2.23
C GLY A 153 2.76 2.00 1.13
N SER A 154 3.51 0.95 1.44
CA SER A 154 4.59 0.45 0.58
C SER A 154 4.15 -0.47 -0.57
N ALA A 155 2.89 -0.90 -0.60
CA ALA A 155 2.41 -1.89 -1.57
C ALA A 155 0.93 -1.74 -1.93
N ASN A 156 0.33 -0.58 -1.67
CA ASN A 156 -1.02 -0.30 -2.12
C ASN A 156 -1.00 0.88 -3.07
N TYR A 157 -1.63 0.67 -4.22
CA TYR A 157 -1.62 1.64 -5.29
C TYR A 157 -2.84 1.49 -6.20
N LYS A 158 -3.20 2.59 -6.84
CA LYS A 158 -4.11 2.67 -7.97
C LYS A 158 -3.39 3.37 -9.12
N PHE A 159 -3.50 2.84 -10.32
CA PHE A 159 -3.00 3.47 -11.55
C PHE A 159 -4.17 3.80 -12.48
N GLN A 160 -4.11 4.98 -13.10
CA GLN A 160 -5.19 5.51 -13.95
C GLN A 160 -4.65 6.19 -15.22
N ILE A 161 -5.50 6.24 -16.25
CA ILE A 161 -5.32 7.06 -17.44
C ILE A 161 -6.49 8.05 -17.47
N GLY A 162 -6.21 9.34 -17.21
CA GLY A 162 -7.27 10.30 -16.87
C GLY A 162 -8.07 9.79 -15.66
N ASP A 163 -9.40 9.70 -15.82
CA ASP A 163 -10.30 9.17 -14.80
C ASP A 163 -10.47 7.63 -14.91
N GLU A 164 -9.98 7.01 -15.98
CA GLU A 164 -10.17 5.58 -16.25
C GLU A 164 -9.20 4.72 -15.42
N LYS A 165 -9.76 3.76 -14.70
CA LYS A 165 -9.01 2.84 -13.84
C LYS A 165 -8.29 1.78 -14.67
N VAL A 166 -6.96 1.72 -14.52
CA VAL A 166 -6.14 0.66 -15.12
C VAL A 166 -5.95 -0.50 -14.15
N THR A 167 -5.57 -0.20 -12.91
CA THR A 167 -5.29 -1.25 -11.92
C THR A 167 -5.43 -0.69 -10.50
N THR A 168 -6.03 -1.47 -9.61
CA THR A 168 -6.03 -1.23 -8.17
C THR A 168 -5.47 -2.45 -7.45
N LYS A 169 -4.55 -2.22 -6.51
CA LYS A 169 -3.99 -3.25 -5.64
C LYS A 169 -3.85 -2.71 -4.22
N MET A 170 -4.45 -3.41 -3.26
CA MET A 170 -4.28 -3.09 -1.84
C MET A 170 -3.98 -4.37 -1.06
N ARG A 171 -2.70 -4.62 -0.75
CA ARG A 171 -2.28 -5.87 -0.12
C ARG A 171 -2.89 -6.00 1.28
N SER A 172 -3.35 -7.22 1.58
CA SER A 172 -4.09 -7.58 2.80
C SER A 172 -5.57 -7.20 2.81
N TYR A 173 -6.06 -6.49 1.80
CA TYR A 173 -7.46 -6.17 1.61
C TYR A 173 -8.06 -7.03 0.49
N ARG A 174 -9.38 -6.97 0.30
CA ARG A 174 -10.03 -7.64 -0.83
C ARG A 174 -10.04 -6.70 -2.03
N ASP A 175 -9.89 -7.28 -3.20
CA ASP A 175 -10.08 -6.64 -4.50
C ASP A 175 -11.52 -6.84 -5.02
N ASN A 176 -12.41 -7.45 -4.22
CA ASN A 176 -13.79 -7.78 -4.60
C ASN A 176 -14.76 -7.27 -3.54
N GLU A 177 -16.02 -7.14 -3.95
CA GLU A 177 -17.16 -6.75 -3.12
C GLU A 177 -17.22 -7.54 -1.81
N CYS A 178 -17.53 -6.80 -0.74
CA CYS A 178 -17.77 -7.35 0.58
C CYS A 178 -19.02 -6.76 1.21
N GLN A 179 -19.56 -7.50 2.17
CA GLN A 179 -20.64 -7.02 3.01
C GLN A 179 -20.09 -6.00 4.01
N ALA A 180 -20.59 -4.77 3.92
CA ALA A 180 -20.39 -3.73 4.92
C ALA A 180 -21.52 -3.77 5.95
N GLU A 181 -21.18 -3.52 7.19
CA GLU A 181 -22.11 -3.50 8.32
C GLU A 181 -22.18 -2.09 8.90
N THR A 182 -23.30 -1.75 9.50
CA THR A 182 -23.49 -0.51 10.24
C THR A 182 -24.27 -0.76 11.53
N MET A 183 -24.31 0.24 12.40
CA MET A 183 -25.06 0.24 13.66
C MET A 183 -26.33 1.06 13.49
N ASN A 184 -27.48 0.50 13.90
CA ASN A 184 -28.72 1.26 14.08
C ASN A 184 -29.13 1.14 15.56
N GLY A 185 -28.76 2.14 16.36
CA GLY A 185 -28.80 2.00 17.82
C GLY A 185 -27.86 0.87 18.28
N ASP A 186 -28.41 -0.13 18.95
CA ASP A 186 -27.69 -1.31 19.47
C ASP A 186 -27.77 -2.53 18.55
N GLU A 187 -28.33 -2.39 17.34
CA GLU A 187 -28.49 -3.49 16.38
C GLU A 187 -27.52 -3.38 15.20
N LEU A 188 -26.98 -4.51 14.75
CA LEU A 188 -26.22 -4.59 13.50
C LEU A 188 -27.16 -4.71 12.32
N GLN A 189 -26.90 -3.90 11.29
CA GLN A 189 -27.61 -3.96 10.02
C GLN A 189 -26.62 -4.03 8.86
N SER A 190 -26.96 -4.82 7.84
CA SER A 190 -26.18 -4.85 6.60
C SER A 190 -26.40 -3.53 5.87
N LEU A 191 -25.31 -2.81 5.61
CA LEU A 191 -25.33 -1.53 4.89
C LEU A 191 -25.41 -1.78 3.38
N THR A 192 -24.54 -2.64 2.88
CA THR A 192 -24.48 -3.04 1.46
C THR A 192 -23.68 -4.33 1.32
N ASN A 193 -23.92 -5.09 0.25
CA ASN A 193 -23.13 -6.27 -0.11
C ASN A 193 -22.05 -5.98 -1.16
N GLU A 194 -22.01 -4.75 -1.69
CA GLU A 194 -21.18 -4.35 -2.83
C GLU A 194 -20.05 -3.37 -2.40
N TYR A 195 -19.63 -3.42 -1.14
CA TYR A 195 -18.59 -2.51 -0.66
C TYR A 195 -17.21 -2.91 -1.17
N LEU A 196 -16.48 -1.96 -1.76
CA LEU A 196 -15.13 -2.13 -2.27
C LEU A 196 -14.15 -1.25 -1.48
N PRO A 197 -13.77 -1.63 -0.24
CA PRO A 197 -13.05 -0.74 0.67
C PRO A 197 -11.75 -0.20 0.06
N SER A 198 -11.02 -1.05 -0.65
CA SER A 198 -9.75 -0.68 -1.30
C SER A 198 -9.94 0.35 -2.41
N GLU A 199 -11.02 0.23 -3.20
CA GLU A 199 -11.28 1.10 -4.34
C GLU A 199 -11.84 2.43 -3.85
N THR A 200 -12.91 2.40 -3.05
CA THR A 200 -13.51 3.59 -2.45
C THR A 200 -12.46 4.48 -1.75
N PHE A 201 -11.55 3.86 -0.99
CA PHE A 201 -10.49 4.61 -0.31
C PHE A 201 -9.48 5.23 -1.29
N LEU A 202 -8.93 4.45 -2.22
CA LEU A 202 -7.93 4.96 -3.17
C LEU A 202 -8.51 5.96 -4.17
N ASP A 203 -9.80 5.85 -4.48
CA ASP A 203 -10.55 6.81 -5.30
C ASP A 203 -10.71 8.12 -4.54
N SER A 204 -11.13 8.07 -3.28
CA SER A 204 -11.21 9.25 -2.41
C SER A 204 -9.86 9.94 -2.23
N LEU A 205 -8.77 9.19 -2.11
CA LEU A 205 -7.41 9.76 -2.06
C LEU A 205 -7.03 10.48 -3.36
N HIS A 206 -7.52 10.01 -4.51
CA HIS A 206 -7.24 10.60 -5.81
C HIS A 206 -8.04 11.88 -6.03
N GLU A 207 -9.35 11.81 -5.76
CA GLU A 207 -10.31 12.86 -6.10
C GLU A 207 -10.35 13.99 -5.06
N THR A 208 -10.34 13.63 -3.77
CA THR A 208 -10.55 14.56 -2.66
C THR A 208 -9.63 14.27 -1.48
N PRO A 209 -8.29 14.40 -1.62
CA PRO A 209 -7.32 14.03 -0.57
C PRO A 209 -7.44 14.87 0.73
N TYR A 210 -8.19 15.97 0.70
CA TYR A 210 -8.44 16.83 1.86
C TYR A 210 -9.76 16.50 2.59
N SER A 211 -10.56 15.57 2.06
CA SER A 211 -11.90 15.22 2.53
C SER A 211 -12.22 13.76 2.23
N VAL A 212 -11.38 12.85 2.73
CA VAL A 212 -11.46 11.42 2.46
C VAL A 212 -12.53 10.78 3.34
N GLU A 213 -13.44 10.01 2.73
CA GLU A 213 -14.48 9.30 3.47
C GLU A 213 -13.89 8.26 4.43
N ARG A 214 -14.50 8.14 5.62
CA ARG A 214 -14.10 7.15 6.63
C ARG A 214 -14.45 5.73 6.21
N ALA A 215 -13.52 4.80 6.39
CA ALA A 215 -13.73 3.40 6.05
C ALA A 215 -14.89 2.77 6.83
N LYS A 216 -15.67 1.89 6.20
CA LYS A 216 -16.76 1.14 6.83
C LYS A 216 -16.30 -0.19 7.42
N THR A 217 -16.98 -0.67 8.47
CA THR A 217 -16.76 -2.04 8.96
C THR A 217 -17.27 -3.04 7.93
N TYR A 218 -16.48 -4.07 7.62
CA TYR A 218 -16.85 -5.07 6.62
C TYR A 218 -16.42 -6.50 6.96
N LEU A 219 -17.10 -7.47 6.35
CA LEU A 219 -16.79 -8.89 6.50
C LEU A 219 -15.78 -9.35 5.45
N PHE A 220 -14.62 -9.80 5.94
CA PHE A 220 -13.57 -10.39 5.11
C PHE A 220 -13.61 -11.92 5.19
N ARG A 221 -14.03 -12.56 4.10
CA ARG A 221 -14.04 -14.03 3.93
C ARG A 221 -12.66 -14.54 3.49
N LYS A 222 -12.15 -15.56 4.18
CA LYS A 222 -10.88 -16.22 3.86
C LYS A 222 -10.93 -17.71 4.14
N ILE A 223 -10.03 -18.46 3.51
CA ILE A 223 -9.80 -19.87 3.85
C ILE A 223 -9.01 -19.94 5.16
N LEU A 224 -9.50 -20.72 6.12
CA LEU A 224 -8.83 -21.01 7.38
C LEU A 224 -7.62 -21.93 7.12
N LYS A 225 -6.41 -21.35 7.18
CA LYS A 225 -5.18 -22.11 6.92
C LYS A 225 -4.79 -22.96 8.13
N PRO A 226 -4.19 -24.16 7.94
CA PRO A 226 -3.73 -25.01 9.05
C PRO A 226 -2.79 -24.29 10.03
N SER A 227 -1.91 -23.42 9.53
CA SER A 227 -0.98 -22.65 10.37
C SER A 227 -1.68 -21.63 11.26
N GLU A 228 -2.73 -20.97 10.74
CA GLU A 228 -3.56 -20.05 11.52
C GLU A 228 -4.39 -20.79 12.56
N TYR A 229 -4.99 -21.91 12.16
CA TYR A 229 -5.77 -22.77 13.06
C TYR A 229 -4.91 -23.25 14.22
N LYS A 230 -3.73 -23.83 13.95
CA LYS A 230 -2.80 -24.28 14.98
C LYS A 230 -2.37 -23.15 15.91
N LYS A 231 -2.02 -21.97 15.36
CA LYS A 231 -1.56 -20.82 16.13
C LYS A 231 -2.62 -20.30 17.11
N ASN A 232 -3.87 -20.27 16.67
CA ASN A 232 -4.98 -19.69 17.44
C ASN A 232 -5.93 -20.76 18.00
N TYR A 233 -5.48 -22.01 18.11
CA TYR A 233 -6.35 -23.12 18.48
C TYR A 233 -7.01 -22.86 19.83
N LEU A 234 -6.23 -22.60 20.87
CA LEU A 234 -6.75 -22.39 22.23
C LEU A 234 -7.63 -21.15 22.37
N THR A 235 -7.35 -20.08 21.61
CA THR A 235 -8.01 -18.78 21.77
C THR A 235 -9.25 -18.61 20.91
N SER A 236 -9.29 -19.25 19.74
CA SER A 236 -10.27 -18.92 18.70
C SER A 236 -10.90 -20.14 18.03
N TRP A 237 -10.31 -21.34 18.14
CA TRP A 237 -10.79 -22.48 17.35
C TRP A 237 -11.13 -23.73 18.14
N LYS A 238 -10.69 -23.85 19.40
CA LYS A 238 -10.89 -25.05 20.24
C LYS A 238 -12.36 -25.43 20.37
N ASN A 239 -13.23 -24.43 20.52
CA ASN A 239 -14.67 -24.61 20.69
C ASN A 239 -15.45 -24.33 19.40
N SER A 240 -14.75 -24.02 18.31
CA SER A 240 -15.37 -23.65 17.05
C SER A 240 -15.65 -24.87 16.19
N GLN A 241 -16.73 -24.80 15.41
CA GLN A 241 -17.05 -25.81 14.40
C GLN A 241 -16.17 -25.69 13.13
N ALA A 242 -15.52 -24.54 12.92
CA ALA A 242 -14.60 -24.34 11.79
C ALA A 242 -13.31 -25.16 11.94
N PHE A 243 -12.86 -25.77 10.85
CA PHE A 243 -11.62 -26.54 10.74
C PHE A 243 -10.77 -26.03 9.55
N PRO A 244 -9.47 -26.42 9.45
CA PRO A 244 -8.64 -26.01 8.33
C PRO A 244 -9.27 -26.36 6.98
N GLY A 245 -9.36 -25.37 6.07
CA GLY A 245 -10.04 -25.49 4.78
C GLY A 245 -11.43 -24.83 4.73
N CYS A 246 -12.09 -24.62 5.87
CA CYS A 246 -13.35 -23.87 5.90
C CYS A 246 -13.15 -22.42 5.41
N THR A 247 -14.17 -21.88 4.75
CA THR A 247 -14.29 -20.42 4.56
C THR A 247 -14.80 -19.81 5.86
N VAL A 248 -13.99 -18.90 6.43
CA VAL A 248 -14.32 -18.19 7.66
C VAL A 248 -14.34 -16.68 7.42
N GLU A 249 -15.16 -15.99 8.17
CA GLU A 249 -15.32 -14.54 8.14
C GLU A 249 -14.49 -13.89 9.25
N SER A 250 -14.01 -12.69 8.96
CA SER A 250 -13.36 -11.82 9.92
C SER A 250 -13.83 -10.38 9.71
N ALA A 251 -14.29 -9.74 10.77
CA ALA A 251 -14.64 -8.33 10.73
C ALA A 251 -13.36 -7.50 10.61
N ARG A 252 -13.36 -6.57 9.66
CA ARG A 252 -12.23 -5.69 9.37
C ARG A 252 -12.68 -4.26 9.18
N LEU A 253 -11.72 -3.38 9.38
CA LEU A 253 -11.78 -1.97 9.10
C LEU A 253 -10.50 -1.62 8.34
N LEU A 254 -10.62 -0.81 7.28
CA LEU A 254 -9.46 -0.37 6.52
C LEU A 254 -8.63 0.57 7.37
N ARG A 255 -7.30 0.36 7.37
CA ARG A 255 -6.39 1.28 8.06
C ARG A 255 -6.07 2.43 7.12
N GLU A 256 -6.58 3.61 7.45
CA GLU A 256 -6.47 4.81 6.63
C GLU A 256 -5.04 5.33 6.63
N CYS A 257 -4.34 5.34 7.78
CA CYS A 257 -2.92 5.67 7.87
C CYS A 257 -2.01 4.43 7.90
N SER A 258 -1.03 4.39 7.00
CA SER A 258 0.03 3.37 6.99
C SER A 258 1.40 3.98 7.22
N LEU A 259 2.11 3.55 8.27
CA LEU A 259 3.49 4.01 8.52
C LEU A 259 4.50 3.53 7.47
N SER A 260 4.14 2.51 6.68
CA SER A 260 5.04 1.95 5.65
C SER A 260 5.32 2.88 4.47
N GLN A 261 4.61 4.01 4.35
CA GLN A 261 4.89 5.02 3.31
C GLN A 261 6.02 5.99 3.69
N PHE A 262 6.42 6.04 4.97
CA PHE A 262 7.40 7.01 5.44
C PHE A 262 8.81 6.41 5.52
N THR A 263 9.81 7.26 5.28
CA THR A 263 11.22 6.91 5.46
C THR A 263 11.70 7.40 6.82
N PHE A 264 11.97 6.45 7.73
CA PHE A 264 12.49 6.76 9.06
C PHE A 264 14.02 6.90 9.04
N GLN A 265 14.54 7.80 9.89
CA GLN A 265 15.99 8.04 9.99
C GLN A 265 16.72 6.89 10.68
N THR A 266 16.05 6.22 11.62
CA THR A 266 16.62 5.09 12.36
C THR A 266 15.57 4.01 12.58
N HIS A 267 16.02 2.76 12.70
CA HIS A 267 15.15 1.63 13.05
C HIS A 267 14.43 1.85 14.40
N ASP A 268 15.11 2.44 15.38
CA ASP A 268 14.51 2.74 16.69
C ASP A 268 13.40 3.79 16.60
N GLN A 269 13.56 4.77 15.70
CA GLN A 269 12.50 5.74 15.41
C GLN A 269 11.28 5.01 14.84
N MET A 270 11.46 4.20 13.80
CA MET A 270 10.39 3.38 13.20
C MET A 270 9.68 2.53 14.27
N LYS A 271 10.43 1.79 15.11
CA LYS A 271 9.87 0.95 16.18
C LYS A 271 9.10 1.74 17.22
N SER A 272 9.48 2.99 17.47
CA SER A 272 8.78 3.86 18.41
C SER A 272 7.41 4.29 17.85
N TRP A 273 7.37 4.72 16.58
CA TRP A 273 6.13 5.06 15.88
C TRP A 273 5.21 3.85 15.70
N GLU A 274 5.74 2.67 15.36
CA GLU A 274 4.95 1.43 15.24
C GLU A 274 4.27 1.04 16.56
N ARG A 275 4.96 1.24 17.69
CA ARG A 275 4.40 0.96 19.03
C ARG A 275 3.25 1.89 19.36
N GLU A 276 3.41 3.19 19.10
CA GLU A 276 2.35 4.18 19.28
C GLU A 276 1.14 3.87 18.37
N GLN A 277 1.36 3.69 17.07
CA GLN A 277 0.28 3.39 16.12
C GLN A 277 -0.49 2.13 16.55
N LYS A 278 0.21 1.08 16.96
CA LYS A 278 -0.42 -0.16 17.44
C LYS A 278 -1.26 0.07 18.70
N TYR A 279 -0.76 0.87 19.64
CA TYR A 279 -1.52 1.22 20.84
C TYR A 279 -2.82 1.95 20.48
N LEU A 280 -2.74 2.96 19.61
CA LEU A 280 -3.89 3.74 19.18
C LEU A 280 -4.93 2.88 18.46
N ILE A 281 -4.50 2.08 17.48
CA ILE A 281 -5.41 1.19 16.73
C ILE A 281 -6.14 0.22 17.66
N ASN A 282 -5.44 -0.35 18.64
CA ASN A 282 -6.04 -1.30 19.56
C ASN A 282 -7.05 -0.65 20.52
N LYS A 283 -6.82 0.62 20.89
CA LYS A 283 -7.63 1.32 21.87
C LYS A 283 -8.81 2.07 21.25
N TYR A 284 -8.60 2.68 20.09
CA TYR A 284 -9.54 3.62 19.48
C TYR A 284 -10.02 3.17 18.08
N GLY A 285 -9.52 2.05 17.55
CA GLY A 285 -9.87 1.60 16.19
C GLY A 285 -9.18 2.37 15.06
N GLN A 286 -8.56 3.51 15.35
CA GLN A 286 -7.77 4.35 14.44
C GLN A 286 -6.42 4.73 15.05
N SER A 287 -5.58 5.41 14.27
CA SER A 287 -4.28 5.92 14.68
C SER A 287 -4.25 7.45 14.81
N TYR A 288 -3.58 8.14 13.89
CA TYR A 288 -3.38 9.59 13.90
C TYR A 288 -4.54 10.37 13.28
N GLU A 289 -5.45 9.67 12.60
CA GLU A 289 -6.59 10.22 11.86
C GLU A 289 -7.46 11.17 12.72
N THR A 290 -7.56 10.90 14.03
CA THR A 290 -8.30 11.75 14.99
C THR A 290 -7.88 13.23 14.97
N PHE A 291 -6.62 13.53 14.65
CA PHE A 291 -6.12 14.92 14.66
C PHE A 291 -6.34 15.65 13.34
N PHE A 292 -6.82 14.93 12.33
CA PHE A 292 -6.99 15.39 10.96
C PHE A 292 -8.39 15.11 10.45
N THR A 293 -9.33 14.84 11.35
CA THR A 293 -10.75 14.68 11.01
C THR A 293 -11.35 16.08 10.86
N ASN A 294 -12.01 16.33 9.74
CA ASN A 294 -12.75 17.55 9.44
C ASN A 294 -14.05 17.59 10.26
N ASP A 295 -14.68 18.77 10.33
CA ASP A 295 -15.95 18.95 11.07
C ASP A 295 -17.10 18.09 10.53
N ASP A 296 -17.04 17.69 9.25
CA ASP A 296 -18.00 16.78 8.60
C ASP A 296 -17.71 15.29 8.84
N GLY A 297 -16.66 14.96 9.59
CA GLY A 297 -16.23 13.61 9.91
C GLY A 297 -15.30 12.95 8.86
N THR A 298 -15.01 13.60 7.73
CA THR A 298 -14.02 13.12 6.74
C THR A 298 -12.59 13.36 7.21
N ILE A 299 -11.58 12.80 6.55
CA ILE A 299 -10.17 13.01 6.89
C ILE A 299 -9.49 13.95 5.89
N ASN A 300 -8.77 14.94 6.41
CA ASN A 300 -7.77 15.68 5.66
C ASN A 300 -6.47 14.86 5.55
N TYR A 301 -6.47 13.90 4.62
CA TYR A 301 -5.42 12.90 4.49
C TYR A 301 -4.09 13.52 4.06
N GLN A 302 -4.12 14.48 3.14
CA GLN A 302 -2.91 15.19 2.70
C GLN A 302 -2.21 15.86 3.87
N LEU A 303 -2.95 16.63 4.69
CA LEU A 303 -2.39 17.30 5.87
C LEU A 303 -1.83 16.29 6.88
N MET A 304 -2.51 15.15 7.06
CA MET A 304 -2.04 14.08 7.94
C MET A 304 -0.67 13.54 7.49
N ILE A 305 -0.54 13.17 6.22
CA ILE A 305 0.71 12.59 5.70
C ILE A 305 1.84 13.61 5.74
N ASP A 306 1.60 14.86 5.34
CA ASP A 306 2.62 15.92 5.37
C ASP A 306 3.08 16.21 6.80
N SER A 307 2.15 16.22 7.76
CA SER A 307 2.47 16.44 9.18
C SER A 307 3.28 15.29 9.78
N ILE A 308 2.93 14.04 9.46
CA ILE A 308 3.67 12.86 9.91
C ILE A 308 5.06 12.81 9.27
N ASP A 309 5.18 13.03 7.96
CA ASP A 309 6.47 13.03 7.25
C ASP A 309 7.39 14.12 7.82
N THR A 310 6.86 15.34 7.99
CA THR A 310 7.59 16.45 8.62
C THR A 310 8.08 16.08 10.03
N ALA A 311 7.21 15.48 10.84
CA ALA A 311 7.56 15.03 12.18
C ALA A 311 8.68 13.97 12.18
N ILE A 312 8.60 12.98 11.29
CA ILE A 312 9.60 11.92 11.15
C ILE A 312 10.94 12.51 10.68
N ARG A 313 10.93 13.41 9.70
CA ARG A 313 12.14 14.10 9.20
C ARG A 313 12.77 15.03 10.25
N ALA A 314 11.97 15.58 11.16
CA ALA A 314 12.48 16.33 12.31
C ALA A 314 13.08 15.44 13.43
N GLY A 315 13.09 14.12 13.26
CA GLY A 315 13.72 13.18 14.22
C GLY A 315 12.83 12.78 15.39
N ASN A 316 11.54 13.14 15.35
CA ASN A 316 10.62 12.82 16.43
C ASN A 316 10.45 11.30 16.59
N ARG A 317 10.33 10.84 17.83
CA ARG A 317 10.20 9.41 18.15
C ARG A 317 8.75 8.91 18.07
N ASN A 318 7.78 9.80 18.09
CA ASN A 318 6.35 9.49 17.99
C ASN A 318 5.61 10.75 17.55
N PHE A 319 4.34 10.60 17.16
CA PHE A 319 3.50 11.75 16.80
C PHE A 319 3.13 12.55 18.05
N LYS A 320 2.86 11.90 19.18
CA LYS A 320 2.53 12.59 20.43
C LYS A 320 3.59 13.59 20.90
N SER A 321 4.87 13.41 20.58
CA SER A 321 5.91 14.38 20.93
C SER A 321 5.85 15.68 20.12
N THR A 322 5.20 15.68 18.96
CA THR A 322 5.06 16.87 18.10
C THR A 322 3.88 17.74 18.48
N ILE A 323 2.85 17.12 19.05
CA ILE A 323 1.74 17.79 19.72
C ILE A 323 2.31 18.38 21.02
N LYS A 324 2.87 19.60 20.94
CA LYS A 324 3.40 20.33 22.09
C LYS A 324 2.40 20.25 23.26
N LYS A 325 2.89 20.24 24.51
CA LYS A 325 2.07 20.45 25.72
C LYS A 325 1.40 21.84 25.70
N HIS A 326 0.38 22.02 24.86
CA HIS A 326 -0.53 23.15 24.90
C HIS A 326 -1.49 22.91 26.06
N LYS A 327 -1.21 23.51 27.22
CA LYS A 327 -2.06 23.63 28.45
C LYS A 327 -2.76 22.39 29.04
N TYR A 328 -2.74 21.23 28.39
CA TYR A 328 -3.45 20.04 28.83
C TYR A 328 -2.50 18.85 28.75
N TYR A 329 -2.08 18.35 29.91
CA TYR A 329 -1.13 17.25 30.07
C TYR A 329 -1.63 15.89 29.53
N ASN A 330 -2.80 15.86 28.90
CA ASN A 330 -3.55 14.65 28.59
C ASN A 330 -3.94 14.59 27.11
N ALA A 331 -2.98 14.56 26.18
CA ALA A 331 -3.26 14.24 24.77
C ALA A 331 -4.06 12.92 24.61
N ALA A 332 -4.06 12.04 25.61
CA ALA A 332 -4.91 10.84 25.67
C ALA A 332 -6.42 11.14 25.77
N ARG A 333 -6.83 12.37 26.13
CA ARG A 333 -8.22 12.85 26.15
C ARG A 333 -8.69 13.35 24.78
N ASP A 334 -7.76 13.61 23.87
CA ASP A 334 -8.04 14.20 22.55
C ASP A 334 -8.14 13.14 21.44
N TYR A 335 -7.96 11.85 21.78
CA TYR A 335 -8.17 10.76 20.84
C TYR A 335 -9.63 10.33 20.87
N GLU A 336 -10.28 10.49 19.73
CA GLU A 336 -11.62 9.98 19.49
C GLU A 336 -11.53 8.55 18.94
N GLU A 337 -12.59 7.77 19.15
CA GLU A 337 -12.71 6.47 18.51
C GLU A 337 -13.00 6.64 17.02
N HIS A 338 -12.57 5.68 16.21
CA HIS A 338 -13.00 5.62 14.83
C HIS A 338 -14.53 5.50 14.80
N PRO A 339 -15.27 6.23 13.92
CA PRO A 339 -16.73 6.19 13.90
C PRO A 339 -17.31 4.77 13.82
N GLU A 340 -16.67 3.91 13.05
CA GLU A 340 -17.03 2.50 12.87
C GLU A 340 -16.44 1.52 13.91
N PHE A 341 -15.76 2.01 14.97
CA PHE A 341 -15.07 1.12 15.90
C PHE A 341 -16.03 0.26 16.72
N GLN A 342 -17.13 0.84 17.20
CA GLN A 342 -18.15 0.10 17.93
C GLN A 342 -18.84 -0.95 17.04
N CYS A 343 -19.15 -0.60 15.79
CA CYS A 343 -19.63 -1.55 14.79
C CYS A 343 -18.65 -2.72 14.64
N LEU A 344 -17.36 -2.44 14.46
CA LEU A 344 -16.32 -3.46 14.34
C LEU A 344 -16.28 -4.40 15.54
N LEU A 345 -16.38 -3.88 16.77
CA LEU A 345 -16.39 -4.68 17.99
C LEU A 345 -17.64 -5.58 18.06
N MET A 346 -18.80 -5.05 17.68
CA MET A 346 -20.05 -5.80 17.69
C MET A 346 -20.08 -6.91 16.63
N VAL A 347 -19.62 -6.63 15.41
CA VAL A 347 -19.50 -7.66 14.35
C VAL A 347 -18.53 -8.76 14.79
N ARG A 348 -17.41 -8.42 15.46
CA ARG A 348 -16.50 -9.43 16.03
C ARG A 348 -17.17 -10.31 17.07
N ALA A 349 -17.94 -9.73 17.99
CA ALA A 349 -18.68 -10.48 18.99
C ALA A 349 -19.69 -11.44 18.35
N ASN A 350 -20.43 -10.98 17.33
CA ASN A 350 -21.37 -11.83 16.60
C ASN A 350 -20.69 -12.95 15.81
N LEU A 351 -19.51 -12.70 15.23
CA LEU A 351 -18.71 -13.76 14.60
C LEU A 351 -18.20 -14.78 15.63
N ASP A 352 -17.81 -14.35 16.82
CA ASP A 352 -17.40 -15.25 17.90
C ASP A 352 -18.56 -16.15 18.35
N ILE A 353 -19.80 -15.64 18.39
CA ILE A 353 -21.01 -16.43 18.64
C ILE A 353 -21.27 -17.39 17.46
N ARG A 354 -21.28 -16.89 16.23
CA ARG A 354 -21.54 -17.66 14.99
C ARG A 354 -20.61 -18.85 14.86
N TYR A 355 -19.33 -18.67 15.19
CA TYR A 355 -18.33 -19.73 15.14
C TYR A 355 -18.21 -20.52 16.45
N GLY A 356 -19.06 -20.31 17.46
CA GLY A 356 -19.03 -21.07 18.72
C GLY A 356 -17.80 -20.81 19.60
N ARG A 357 -17.09 -19.68 19.40
CA ARG A 357 -15.91 -19.30 20.19
C ARG A 357 -16.30 -18.78 21.57
N LYS A 358 -17.44 -18.12 21.68
CA LYS A 358 -18.09 -17.74 22.93
C LYS A 358 -19.41 -18.49 23.06
N LEU A 359 -19.68 -19.03 24.24
CA LEU A 359 -21.00 -19.55 24.57
C LEU A 359 -21.96 -18.37 24.70
N VAL A 360 -23.13 -18.45 24.07
CA VAL A 360 -24.26 -17.57 24.39
C VAL A 360 -24.63 -17.89 25.83
N THR A 361 -24.20 -17.07 26.77
CA THR A 361 -24.70 -17.18 28.15
C THR A 361 -26.13 -16.68 28.12
N GLY A 362 -27.08 -17.61 28.03
CA GLY A 362 -28.49 -17.30 28.19
C GLY A 362 -28.72 -16.83 29.62
N LYS A 363 -28.64 -15.51 29.85
CA LYS A 363 -29.34 -14.85 30.95
C LYS A 363 -30.52 -14.09 30.35
N ASN A 364 -31.58 -14.85 30.08
CA ASN A 364 -32.88 -14.34 30.46
C ASN A 364 -32.95 -14.57 31.97
N ASP A 365 -32.62 -13.53 32.75
CA ASP A 365 -33.18 -13.42 34.09
C ASP A 365 -34.69 -13.18 33.86
N SER A 366 -35.45 -14.26 33.65
CA SER A 366 -36.88 -14.25 33.93
C SER A 366 -37.02 -14.20 35.43
N SER A 367 -37.33 -12.99 35.90
CA SER A 367 -38.29 -12.78 36.97
C SER A 367 -39.48 -13.76 36.91
N GLU A 368 -40.06 -14.04 38.08
CA GLU A 368 -41.25 -14.88 38.37
C GLU A 368 -40.89 -16.37 38.60
N GLU A 369 -41.10 -17.00 39.76
CA GLU A 369 -41.79 -16.69 41.03
C GLU A 369 -41.15 -17.52 42.16
#